data_AF-A0A7X6ZYD3-F1
#
_entry.id   AF-A0A7X6ZYD3-F1
#
_cell.length_a   1.000
_cell.length_b   1.000
_cell.length_c   1.000
_cell.angle_alpha   90.00
_cell.angle_beta   90.00
_cell.angle_gamma   90.00
#
_symmetry.space_group_name_H-M   'P 1'
#
loop_
_entity.id
_entity.type
_entity.pdbx_description
1 polymer ?
#
loop_
_entity_poly.entity_id
_entity_poly.type
_entity_poly.pdbx_seq_one_letter_code
_entity_poly.pdbx_strand_id
1 'polypeptide(L)'
;LLTILILGIIVPVAVFIEPELLQGKLFLKGVFSYVIIFIVISWVLVVLSIARPALIKKWGAVLTLWLKRLGIVRPEIVLKVVKRINLEVDNHNLNFKMFFSCGLKNFIAAVLLSILHLLCIFSVLPCLIASVGLPFEFLQTLLAQAVFMFLLYFVPTPGASGVAEGGGAALFGLLVPWNMAGVMAIAWRFFTEYLAIGMGVFVAVKLLGWGVTNDIYAHEKDEVVPIPPGDMTCETGEKITEDRHD
;
A
#
# COMPACT_ATOMS: atom_id res chain seq x y z
N LEU A 1 1.19 4.86 1.89
CA LEU A 1 1.01 6.24 1.38
C LEU A 1 2.06 7.20 1.93
N LEU A 2 2.14 7.38 3.27
CA LEU A 2 3.11 8.29 3.89
C LEU A 2 4.57 7.94 3.55
N THR A 3 4.92 6.66 3.56
CA THR A 3 6.24 6.17 3.11
C THR A 3 6.53 6.54 1.66
N ILE A 4 5.60 6.30 0.74
CA ILE A 4 5.73 6.66 -0.68
C ILE A 4 5.90 8.18 -0.84
N LEU A 5 5.18 9.00 -0.06
CA LEU A 5 5.34 10.45 -0.08
C LEU A 5 6.72 10.88 0.41
N ILE A 6 7.21 10.29 1.50
CA ILE A 6 8.55 10.56 2.04
C ILE A 6 9.62 10.14 1.02
N LEU A 7 9.54 8.93 0.48
CA LEU A 7 10.46 8.47 -0.57
C LEU A 7 10.39 9.33 -1.82
N GLY A 8 9.21 9.82 -2.19
CA GLY A 8 9.02 10.75 -3.29
C GLY A 8 9.76 12.09 -3.11
N ILE A 9 9.98 12.56 -1.88
CA ILE A 9 10.85 13.72 -1.64
C ILE A 9 12.32 13.30 -1.68
N ILE A 10 12.66 12.16 -1.09
CA ILE A 10 14.05 11.72 -0.93
C ILE A 10 14.69 11.41 -2.29
N VAL A 11 13.97 10.82 -3.25
CA VAL A 11 14.52 10.41 -4.54
C VAL A 11 15.06 11.59 -5.38
N PRO A 12 14.32 12.69 -5.60
CA PRO A 12 14.86 13.89 -6.24
C PRO A 12 16.07 14.48 -5.51
N VAL A 13 16.04 14.50 -4.17
CA VAL A 13 17.16 14.98 -3.34
C VAL A 13 18.39 14.08 -3.52
N ALA A 14 18.19 12.76 -3.53
CA ALA A 14 19.25 11.78 -3.73
C ALA A 14 19.96 11.97 -5.08
N VAL A 15 19.18 12.17 -6.14
CA VAL A 15 19.69 12.42 -7.49
C VAL A 15 20.45 13.75 -7.60
N PHE A 16 20.06 14.74 -6.79
CA PHE A 16 20.75 16.02 -6.75
C PHE A 16 22.11 15.94 -6.04
N ILE A 17 22.20 15.13 -4.97
CA ILE A 17 23.42 14.99 -4.15
C ILE A 17 24.43 14.05 -4.81
N GLU A 18 23.98 12.92 -5.37
CA GLU A 18 24.85 11.88 -5.94
C GLU A 18 24.52 11.65 -7.43
N PRO A 19 24.92 12.55 -8.34
CA PRO A 19 24.69 12.37 -9.78
C PRO A 19 25.48 11.18 -10.35
N GLU A 20 26.50 10.71 -9.64
CA GLU A 20 27.34 9.56 -10.02
C GLU A 20 26.56 8.23 -9.98
N LEU A 21 25.55 8.10 -9.12
CA LEU A 21 24.66 6.92 -9.09
C LEU A 21 23.91 6.71 -10.42
N LEU A 22 23.75 7.76 -11.22
CA LEU A 22 23.05 7.74 -12.51
C LEU A 22 23.98 7.58 -13.72
N GLN A 23 25.30 7.57 -13.53
CA GLN A 23 26.26 7.54 -14.64
C GLN A 23 26.34 6.17 -15.34
N GLY A 24 25.80 5.11 -14.73
CA GLY A 24 26.03 3.73 -15.17
C GLY A 24 25.44 3.31 -16.52
N LYS A 25 24.23 3.73 -16.90
CA LYS A 25 23.58 3.36 -18.19
C LYS A 25 22.48 4.36 -18.60
N LEU A 26 22.43 4.77 -19.87
CA LEU A 26 21.43 5.70 -20.44
C LEU A 26 19.97 5.30 -20.16
N PHE A 27 19.67 4.00 -20.10
CA PHE A 27 18.34 3.48 -19.79
C PHE A 27 17.88 3.80 -18.37
N LEU A 28 18.78 3.71 -17.38
CA LEU A 28 18.46 4.07 -15.99
C LEU A 28 18.15 5.57 -15.91
N LYS A 29 18.94 6.43 -16.56
CA LYS A 29 18.69 7.88 -16.56
C LYS A 29 17.29 8.24 -17.10
N GLY A 30 16.82 7.55 -18.14
CA GLY A 30 15.50 7.75 -18.72
C GLY A 30 14.35 7.34 -17.79
N VAL A 31 14.42 6.13 -17.24
CA VAL A 31 13.40 5.63 -16.29
C VAL A 31 13.35 6.51 -15.04
N PHE A 32 14.50 6.88 -14.50
CA PHE A 32 14.59 7.74 -13.32
C PHE A 32 14.05 9.14 -13.57
N SER A 33 14.35 9.77 -14.71
CA SER A 33 13.83 11.10 -15.04
C SER A 33 12.31 11.09 -15.16
N TYR A 34 11.72 10.09 -15.83
CA TYR A 34 10.27 9.94 -15.93
C TYR A 34 9.61 9.74 -14.56
N VAL A 35 10.20 8.86 -13.75
CA VAL A 35 9.75 8.57 -12.39
C VAL A 35 9.79 9.83 -11.51
N ILE A 36 10.86 10.63 -11.59
CA ILE A 36 10.98 11.91 -10.86
C ILE A 36 9.89 12.89 -11.26
N ILE A 37 9.64 13.06 -12.57
CA ILE A 37 8.58 13.94 -13.06
C ILE A 37 7.22 13.47 -12.54
N PHE A 38 6.94 12.16 -12.60
CA PHE A 38 5.69 11.58 -12.09
C PHE A 38 5.53 11.80 -10.58
N ILE A 39 6.59 11.62 -9.80
CA ILE A 39 6.60 11.88 -8.36
C ILE A 39 6.30 13.34 -8.06
N VAL A 40 7.00 14.27 -8.72
CA VAL A 40 6.82 15.72 -8.51
C VAL A 40 5.38 16.12 -8.83
N ILE A 41 4.82 15.61 -9.94
CA ILE A 41 3.41 15.84 -10.30
C ILE A 41 2.49 15.26 -9.22
N SER A 42 2.69 14.01 -8.79
CA SER A 42 1.90 13.38 -7.73
C SER A 42 1.98 14.16 -6.41
N TRP A 43 3.15 14.69 -6.06
CA TRP A 43 3.37 15.51 -4.87
C TRP A 43 2.64 16.84 -4.97
N VAL A 44 2.74 17.52 -6.11
CA VAL A 44 2.01 18.75 -6.39
C VAL A 44 0.50 18.52 -6.30
N LEU A 45 -0.01 17.40 -6.83
CA LEU A 45 -1.42 17.04 -6.72
C LEU A 45 -1.85 16.80 -5.27
N VAL A 46 -1.05 16.08 -4.47
CA VAL A 46 -1.35 15.83 -3.06
C VAL A 46 -1.31 17.12 -2.24
N VAL A 47 -0.29 17.97 -2.44
CA VAL A 47 -0.19 19.27 -1.76
C VAL A 47 -1.32 20.20 -2.19
N LEU A 48 -1.67 20.27 -3.49
CA LEU A 48 -2.82 21.03 -3.97
C LEU A 48 -4.14 20.51 -3.38
N SER A 49 -4.27 19.19 -3.27
CA SER A 49 -5.44 18.53 -2.67
C SER A 49 -5.60 18.90 -1.20
N ILE A 50 -4.49 18.98 -0.47
CA ILE A 50 -4.45 19.33 0.95
C ILE A 50 -4.62 20.85 1.17
N ALA A 51 -3.97 21.69 0.35
CA ALA A 51 -3.90 23.13 0.56
C ALA A 51 -5.13 23.89 0.02
N ARG A 52 -5.81 23.37 -1.01
CA ARG A 52 -6.91 24.06 -1.69
C ARG A 52 -8.04 23.09 -2.09
N PRO A 53 -8.80 22.52 -1.12
CA PRO A 53 -9.95 21.66 -1.42
C PRO A 53 -11.02 22.36 -2.29
N ALA A 54 -11.08 23.69 -2.28
CA ALA A 54 -11.93 24.48 -3.17
C ALA A 54 -11.57 24.36 -4.66
N LEU A 55 -10.30 24.07 -5.01
CA LEU A 55 -9.91 23.81 -6.40
C LEU A 55 -10.49 22.47 -6.87
N ILE A 56 -10.48 21.44 -6.01
CA ILE A 56 -11.09 20.14 -6.33
C ILE A 56 -12.59 20.30 -6.61
N LYS A 57 -13.30 21.16 -5.86
CA LYS A 57 -14.70 21.51 -6.16
C LYS A 57 -14.85 22.13 -7.56
N LYS A 58 -13.97 23.08 -7.92
CA LYS A 58 -14.00 23.73 -9.24
C LYS A 58 -13.66 22.75 -10.38
N TRP A 59 -12.64 21.93 -10.22
CA TRP A 59 -12.26 20.91 -11.21
C TRP A 59 -13.34 19.84 -11.36
N GLY A 60 -13.96 19.39 -10.27
CA GLY A 60 -15.11 18.49 -10.31
C GLY A 60 -16.30 19.09 -11.04
N ALA A 61 -16.61 20.38 -10.81
CA ALA A 61 -17.65 21.10 -11.53
C ALA A 61 -17.31 21.28 -13.02
N VAL A 62 -16.06 21.63 -13.36
CA VAL A 62 -15.60 21.76 -14.75
C VAL A 62 -15.63 20.41 -15.46
N LEU A 63 -15.16 19.34 -14.82
CA LEU A 63 -15.17 17.99 -15.38
C LEU A 63 -16.59 17.48 -15.60
N THR A 64 -17.51 17.73 -14.67
CA THR A 64 -18.93 17.38 -14.84
C THR A 64 -19.61 18.19 -15.94
N LEU A 65 -19.27 19.47 -16.11
CA LEU A 65 -19.73 20.29 -17.24
C LEU A 65 -19.12 19.81 -18.57
N TRP A 66 -17.88 19.32 -18.56
CA TRP A 66 -17.21 18.76 -19.73
C TRP A 66 -17.81 17.40 -20.13
N LEU A 67 -18.12 16.54 -19.16
CA LEU A 67 -18.87 15.29 -19.38
C LEU A 67 -20.29 15.54 -19.89
N LYS A 68 -20.93 16.63 -19.44
CA LYS A 68 -22.21 17.10 -20.01
C LYS A 68 -22.05 17.53 -21.47
N ARG A 69 -20.95 18.24 -21.80
CA ARG A 69 -20.63 18.65 -23.18
C ARG A 69 -20.34 17.46 -24.10
N LEU A 70 -19.79 16.37 -23.56
CA LEU A 70 -19.58 15.11 -24.27
C LEU A 70 -20.84 14.24 -24.38
N GLY A 71 -21.98 14.65 -23.80
CA GLY A 71 -23.26 13.96 -23.95
C GLY A 71 -23.40 12.64 -23.17
N ILE A 72 -22.45 12.31 -22.29
CA ILE A 72 -22.38 11.02 -21.60
C ILE A 72 -23.34 10.92 -20.41
N VAL A 73 -23.79 12.04 -19.81
CA VAL A 73 -24.52 12.03 -18.52
C VAL A 73 -25.74 12.95 -18.51
N ARG A 74 -26.89 12.42 -18.03
CA ARG A 74 -28.16 13.15 -17.88
C ARG A 74 -28.07 14.27 -16.82
N PRO A 75 -28.68 15.45 -17.05
CA PRO A 75 -28.52 16.64 -16.19
C PRO A 75 -29.00 16.45 -14.74
N GLU A 76 -30.00 15.61 -14.50
CA GLU A 76 -30.57 15.34 -13.18
C GLU A 76 -29.62 14.54 -12.27
N ILE A 77 -28.87 13.60 -12.86
CA ILE A 77 -27.86 12.80 -12.16
C ILE A 77 -26.65 13.68 -11.84
N VAL A 78 -26.27 14.57 -12.77
CA VAL A 78 -25.17 15.54 -12.56
C VAL A 78 -25.45 16.44 -11.36
N LEU A 79 -26.66 16.96 -11.19
CA LEU A 79 -27.00 17.78 -10.03
C LEU A 79 -26.93 17.00 -8.71
N LYS A 80 -27.40 15.75 -8.68
CA LYS A 80 -27.28 14.89 -7.48
C LYS A 80 -25.82 14.55 -7.15
N VAL A 81 -25.00 14.28 -8.16
CA VAL A 81 -23.56 14.00 -8.00
C VAL A 81 -22.83 15.25 -7.52
N VAL A 82 -23.09 16.43 -8.10
CA VAL A 82 -22.50 17.70 -7.65
C VAL A 82 -22.90 18.01 -6.22
N LYS A 83 -24.17 17.78 -5.83
CA LYS A 83 -24.63 17.99 -4.46
C LYS A 83 -23.96 17.03 -3.47
N ARG A 84 -23.76 15.76 -3.86
CA ARG A 84 -23.04 14.76 -3.07
C ARG A 84 -21.55 15.10 -2.93
N ILE A 85 -20.90 15.55 -4.01
CA ILE A 85 -19.51 16.03 -4.01
C ILE A 85 -19.39 17.28 -3.12
N ASN A 86 -20.32 18.23 -3.20
CA ASN A 86 -20.27 19.43 -2.36
C ASN A 86 -20.37 19.08 -0.87
N LEU A 87 -21.25 18.13 -0.53
CA LEU A 87 -21.45 17.64 0.83
C LEU A 87 -20.23 16.85 1.33
N GLU A 88 -19.64 16.00 0.48
CA GLU A 88 -18.41 15.27 0.80
C GLU A 88 -17.24 16.22 1.03
N VAL A 89 -17.14 17.31 0.25
CA VAL A 89 -16.07 18.29 0.42
C VAL A 89 -16.31 19.23 1.59
N ASP A 90 -17.56 19.57 1.94
CA ASP A 90 -17.86 20.30 3.17
C ASP A 90 -17.54 19.45 4.41
N ASN A 91 -17.85 18.15 4.34
CA ASN A 91 -17.42 17.17 5.34
C ASN A 91 -15.89 17.04 5.37
N HIS A 92 -15.22 17.07 4.22
CA HIS A 92 -13.75 17.07 4.14
C HIS A 92 -13.15 18.34 4.77
N ASN A 93 -13.75 19.52 4.55
CA ASN A 93 -13.33 20.78 5.18
C ASN A 93 -13.52 20.75 6.70
N LEU A 94 -14.61 20.15 7.20
CA LEU A 94 -14.85 19.97 8.64
C LEU A 94 -13.79 19.03 9.24
N ASN A 95 -13.54 17.89 8.59
CA ASN A 95 -12.50 16.94 8.97
C ASN A 95 -11.10 17.58 8.93
N PHE A 96 -10.81 18.42 7.92
CA PHE A 96 -9.56 19.18 7.82
C PHE A 96 -9.39 20.16 8.98
N LYS A 97 -10.46 20.89 9.32
CA LYS A 97 -10.44 21.85 10.43
C LYS A 97 -10.16 21.12 11.75
N MET A 98 -10.81 19.97 11.99
CA MET A 98 -10.54 19.13 13.16
C MET A 98 -9.13 18.51 13.14
N PHE A 99 -8.64 18.10 11.97
CA PHE A 99 -7.29 17.57 11.78
C PHE A 99 -6.21 18.59 12.15
N PHE A 100 -6.34 19.85 11.73
CA PHE A 100 -5.40 20.92 12.08
C PHE A 100 -5.55 21.42 13.53
N SER A 101 -6.74 21.36 14.12
CA SER A 101 -6.96 21.86 15.49
C SER A 101 -6.54 20.88 16.59
N CYS A 102 -6.67 19.56 16.39
CA CYS A 102 -6.34 18.57 17.43
C CYS A 102 -5.46 17.41 16.93
N GLY A 103 -5.56 17.05 15.65
CA GLY A 103 -4.87 15.88 15.08
C GLY A 103 -3.43 16.12 14.63
N LEU A 104 -3.01 17.37 14.46
CA LEU A 104 -1.72 17.71 13.85
C LEU A 104 -0.53 17.16 14.64
N LYS A 105 -0.59 17.14 15.98
CA LYS A 105 0.47 16.57 16.82
C LYS A 105 0.65 15.08 16.56
N ASN A 106 -0.45 14.33 16.51
CA ASN A 106 -0.42 12.89 16.21
C ASN A 106 0.03 12.62 14.77
N PHE A 107 -0.35 13.48 13.83
CA PHE A 107 0.11 13.39 12.44
C PHE A 107 1.62 13.63 12.33
N ILE A 108 2.15 14.69 12.96
CA ILE A 108 3.60 14.94 12.99
C ILE A 108 4.34 13.78 13.66
N ALA A 109 3.80 13.25 14.76
CA ALA A 109 4.37 12.07 15.41
C ALA A 109 4.39 10.85 14.46
N ALA A 110 3.33 10.62 13.68
CA ALA A 110 3.30 9.56 12.67
C ALA A 110 4.30 9.78 11.53
N VAL A 111 4.50 11.03 11.09
CA VAL A 111 5.54 11.40 10.10
C VAL A 111 6.93 11.11 10.64
N LEU A 112 7.23 11.58 11.86
CA LEU A 112 8.52 11.34 12.51
C LEU A 112 8.78 9.86 12.73
N LEU A 113 7.77 9.11 13.18
CA LEU A 113 7.87 7.66 13.37
C LEU A 113 8.10 6.94 12.03
N SER A 114 7.49 7.42 10.95
CA SER A 114 7.69 6.87 9.61
C SER A 114 9.10 7.15 9.06
N ILE A 115 9.64 8.35 9.31
CA ILE A 115 11.02 8.68 8.96
C ILE A 115 11.98 7.81 9.76
N LEU A 116 11.77 7.68 11.07
CA LEU A 116 12.60 6.84 11.93
C LEU A 116 12.55 5.37 11.48
N HIS A 117 11.37 4.86 11.16
CA HIS A 117 11.19 3.52 10.62
C HIS A 117 11.98 3.32 9.31
N LEU A 118 11.93 4.28 8.38
CA LEU A 118 12.71 4.23 7.14
C LEU A 118 14.21 4.29 7.41
N LEU A 119 14.67 5.12 8.34
CA LEU A 119 16.09 5.16 8.73
C LEU A 119 16.55 3.83 9.31
N CYS A 120 15.74 3.19 10.16
CA CYS A 120 16.03 1.86 10.68
C CYS A 120 16.12 0.82 9.55
N ILE A 121 15.17 0.81 8.62
CA ILE A 121 15.14 -0.17 7.52
C ILE A 121 16.30 0.04 6.54
N PHE A 122 16.68 1.29 6.27
CA PHE A 122 17.81 1.62 5.41
C PHE A 122 19.14 1.31 6.07
N SER A 123 19.27 1.47 7.38
CA SER A 123 20.50 1.15 8.12
C SER A 123 20.89 -0.33 8.08
N VAL A 124 19.98 -1.22 7.69
CA VAL A 124 20.25 -2.67 7.58
C VAL A 124 21.36 -2.97 6.57
N LEU A 125 21.33 -2.40 5.36
CA LEU A 125 22.33 -2.70 4.33
C LEU A 125 23.73 -2.15 4.69
N PRO A 126 23.91 -0.89 5.13
CA PRO A 126 25.18 -0.41 5.66
C PRO A 126 25.73 -1.31 6.77
N CYS A 127 24.87 -1.77 7.69
CA CYS A 127 25.28 -2.68 8.75
C CYS A 127 25.76 -4.04 8.22
N LEU A 128 25.08 -4.59 7.20
CA LEU A 128 25.52 -5.82 6.52
C LEU A 128 26.86 -5.65 5.83
N ILE A 129 27.07 -4.55 5.11
CA ILE A 129 28.34 -4.25 4.44
C ILE A 129 29.47 -4.09 5.48
N ALA A 130 29.18 -3.36 6.56
CA ALA A 130 30.10 -3.20 7.69
C ALA A 130 30.48 -4.54 8.34
N SER A 131 29.51 -5.46 8.49
CA SER A 131 29.73 -6.77 9.12
C SER A 131 30.71 -7.67 8.36
N VAL A 132 30.85 -7.46 7.05
CA VAL A 132 31.78 -8.20 6.18
C VAL A 132 33.13 -7.46 6.05
N GLY A 133 33.25 -6.28 6.66
CA GLY A 133 34.49 -5.49 6.67
C GLY A 133 34.77 -4.75 5.37
N LEU A 134 33.74 -4.52 4.55
CA LEU A 134 33.87 -3.76 3.31
C LEU A 134 33.75 -2.25 3.57
N PRO A 135 34.51 -1.40 2.85
CA PRO A 135 34.35 0.04 2.93
C PRO A 135 33.00 0.45 2.34
N PHE A 136 32.30 1.36 3.00
CA PHE A 136 31.03 1.89 2.50
C PHE A 136 30.83 3.34 2.92
N GLU A 137 30.19 4.11 2.04
CA GLU A 137 29.70 5.45 2.35
C GLU A 137 28.24 5.36 2.81
N PHE A 138 27.97 5.77 4.06
CA PHE A 138 26.64 5.63 4.67
C PHE A 138 25.56 6.39 3.88
N LEU A 139 25.87 7.63 3.48
CA LEU A 139 24.93 8.47 2.74
C LEU A 139 24.61 7.87 1.37
N GLN A 140 25.65 7.47 0.61
CA GLN A 140 25.48 6.88 -0.72
C GLN A 140 24.64 5.59 -0.67
N THR A 141 24.92 4.72 0.31
CA THR A 141 24.18 3.46 0.51
C THR A 141 22.71 3.72 0.84
N LEU A 142 22.44 4.68 1.72
CA LEU A 142 21.09 5.08 2.10
C LEU A 142 20.30 5.65 0.91
N LEU A 143 20.93 6.52 0.11
CA LEU A 143 20.33 7.11 -1.09
C LEU A 143 20.02 6.04 -2.15
N ALA A 144 20.95 5.12 -2.39
CA ALA A 144 20.76 4.00 -3.31
C ALA A 144 19.57 3.13 -2.89
N GLN A 145 19.44 2.81 -1.61
CA GLN A 145 18.31 2.04 -1.09
C GLN A 145 16.98 2.81 -1.17
N ALA A 146 16.98 4.12 -0.90
CA ALA A 146 15.76 4.92 -1.00
C ALA A 146 15.21 4.94 -2.43
N VAL A 147 16.10 5.12 -3.41
CA VAL A 147 15.79 4.97 -4.84
C VAL A 147 15.29 3.57 -5.15
N PHE A 148 15.98 2.55 -4.68
CA PHE A 148 15.62 1.17 -4.97
C PHE A 148 14.24 0.81 -4.44
N MET A 149 13.99 1.13 -3.17
CA MET A 149 12.70 0.90 -2.51
C MET A 149 11.59 1.67 -3.22
N PHE A 150 11.86 2.90 -3.65
CA PHE A 150 10.92 3.66 -4.46
C PHE A 150 10.58 2.95 -5.78
N LEU A 151 11.58 2.42 -6.51
CA LEU A 151 11.34 1.67 -7.74
C LEU A 151 10.51 0.40 -7.49
N LEU A 152 10.75 -0.30 -6.38
CA LEU A 152 10.01 -1.51 -6.02
C LEU A 152 8.52 -1.26 -5.79
N TYR A 153 8.13 -0.07 -5.35
CA TYR A 153 6.71 0.30 -5.21
C TYR A 153 5.95 0.35 -6.54
N PHE A 154 6.64 0.48 -7.68
CA PHE A 154 6.02 0.49 -9.01
C PHE A 154 6.05 -0.87 -9.70
N VAL A 155 6.64 -1.88 -9.07
CA VAL A 155 6.69 -3.23 -9.63
C VAL A 155 5.36 -3.93 -9.33
N PRO A 156 4.60 -4.38 -10.36
CA PRO A 156 3.28 -4.97 -10.17
C PRO A 156 3.31 -6.40 -9.59
N THR A 157 4.46 -6.88 -9.13
CA THR A 157 4.59 -8.20 -8.52
C THR A 157 4.39 -8.11 -7.01
N PRO A 158 3.53 -8.93 -6.40
CA PRO A 158 3.40 -8.99 -4.95
C PRO A 158 4.77 -9.32 -4.31
N GLY A 159 5.19 -8.52 -3.34
CA GLY A 159 6.52 -8.65 -2.68
C GLY A 159 7.72 -8.21 -3.53
N ALA A 160 7.50 -7.69 -4.74
CA ALA A 160 8.53 -7.22 -5.65
C ALA A 160 9.67 -8.22 -5.94
N SER A 161 9.51 -9.53 -5.68
CA SER A 161 10.64 -10.43 -5.46
C SER A 161 11.61 -10.59 -6.63
N GLY A 162 11.12 -10.69 -7.86
CA GLY A 162 11.98 -10.84 -9.04
C GLY A 162 12.86 -9.61 -9.30
N VAL A 163 12.29 -8.41 -9.20
CA VAL A 163 13.03 -7.15 -9.32
C VAL A 163 13.84 -6.87 -8.03
N ALA A 164 13.33 -7.34 -6.91
CA ALA A 164 13.96 -7.52 -5.60
C ALA A 164 15.38 -8.06 -5.66
N GLU A 165 15.45 -9.30 -6.11
CA GLU A 165 16.66 -10.10 -6.08
C GLU A 165 17.59 -9.72 -7.23
N GLY A 166 17.07 -9.63 -8.46
CA GLY A 166 17.87 -9.28 -9.63
C GLY A 166 18.27 -7.80 -9.66
N GLY A 167 17.33 -6.90 -9.39
CA GLY A 167 17.59 -5.46 -9.32
C GLY A 167 18.42 -5.07 -8.10
N GLY A 168 18.25 -5.77 -6.98
CA GLY A 168 19.03 -5.56 -5.76
C GLY A 168 20.49 -5.94 -5.97
N ALA A 169 20.76 -7.12 -6.55
CA ALA A 169 22.11 -7.53 -6.90
C ALA A 169 22.78 -6.55 -7.88
N ALA A 170 22.03 -6.08 -8.89
CA ALA A 170 22.54 -5.12 -9.86
C ALA A 170 22.87 -3.75 -9.23
N LEU A 171 22.01 -3.24 -8.35
CA LEU A 171 22.21 -1.94 -7.71
C LEU A 171 23.26 -2.00 -6.60
N PHE A 172 23.27 -3.07 -5.79
CA PHE A 172 24.26 -3.24 -4.73
C PHE A 172 25.65 -3.53 -5.30
N GLY A 173 25.74 -4.08 -6.52
CA GLY A 173 27.00 -4.20 -7.25
C GLY A 173 27.66 -2.85 -7.60
N LEU A 174 26.96 -1.72 -7.46
CA LEU A 174 27.53 -0.38 -7.55
C LEU A 174 28.18 0.07 -6.23
N LEU A 175 27.81 -0.55 -5.11
CA LEU A 175 28.27 -0.19 -3.76
C LEU A 175 29.32 -1.16 -3.23
N VAL A 176 29.19 -2.44 -3.57
CA VAL A 176 30.08 -3.52 -3.11
C VAL A 176 30.60 -4.34 -4.30
N PRO A 177 31.73 -5.05 -4.14
CA PRO A 177 32.24 -5.97 -5.16
C PRO A 177 31.18 -6.94 -5.69
N TRP A 178 31.16 -7.15 -7.02
CA TRP A 178 30.12 -7.93 -7.72
C TRP A 178 29.91 -9.34 -7.16
N ASN A 179 30.97 -9.98 -6.68
CA ASN A 179 30.92 -11.31 -6.07
C ASN A 179 30.12 -11.34 -4.76
N MET A 180 30.02 -10.22 -4.04
CA MET A 180 29.27 -10.11 -2.77
C MET A 180 27.89 -9.47 -2.94
N ALA A 181 27.66 -8.74 -4.04
CA ALA A 181 26.42 -8.00 -4.27
C ALA A 181 25.15 -8.86 -4.20
N GLY A 182 25.17 -10.06 -4.80
CA GLY A 182 24.04 -11.00 -4.75
C GLY A 182 23.77 -11.52 -3.34
N VAL A 183 24.83 -11.86 -2.59
CA VAL A 183 24.71 -12.32 -1.20
C VAL A 183 24.15 -11.21 -0.31
N MET A 184 24.64 -9.98 -0.49
CA MET A 184 24.13 -8.80 0.22
C MET A 184 22.66 -8.53 -0.11
N ALA A 185 22.23 -8.71 -1.36
CA ALA A 185 20.83 -8.53 -1.76
C ALA A 185 19.89 -9.53 -1.07
N ILE A 186 20.28 -10.81 -1.01
CA ILE A 186 19.51 -11.86 -0.33
C ILE A 186 19.49 -11.61 1.19
N ALA A 187 20.64 -11.31 1.79
CA ALA A 187 20.73 -11.01 3.23
C ALA A 187 19.88 -9.79 3.60
N TRP A 188 19.94 -8.72 2.80
CA TRP A 188 19.12 -7.53 3.00
C TRP A 188 17.63 -7.86 2.96
N ARG A 189 17.18 -8.67 1.97
CA ARG A 189 15.79 -9.15 1.89
C ARG A 189 15.38 -9.98 3.08
N PHE A 190 16.25 -10.86 3.55
CA PHE A 190 16.00 -11.68 4.72
C PHE A 190 15.69 -10.83 5.96
N PHE A 191 16.54 -9.84 6.26
CA PHE A 191 16.39 -9.00 7.43
C PHE A 191 15.25 -7.97 7.33
N THR A 192 14.98 -7.44 6.13
CA THR A 192 13.98 -6.37 5.95
C THR A 192 12.57 -6.89 5.71
N GLU A 193 12.41 -8.05 5.07
CA GLU A 193 11.10 -8.53 4.61
C GLU A 193 10.75 -9.90 5.18
N TYR A 194 11.62 -10.91 5.02
CA TYR A 194 11.28 -12.28 5.44
C TYR A 194 11.15 -12.42 6.96
N LEU A 195 11.99 -11.72 7.73
CA LEU A 195 11.89 -11.73 9.20
C LEU A 195 10.56 -11.11 9.67
N ALA A 196 10.15 -9.99 9.06
CA ALA A 196 8.87 -9.34 9.37
C ALA A 196 7.67 -10.22 9.01
N ILE A 197 7.71 -10.87 7.84
CA ILE A 197 6.68 -11.83 7.42
C ILE A 197 6.61 -13.00 8.39
N GLY A 198 7.76 -13.57 8.78
CA GLY A 198 7.83 -14.67 9.74
C GLY A 198 7.23 -14.31 11.10
N MET A 199 7.53 -13.12 11.63
CA MET A 199 6.91 -12.61 12.85
C MET A 199 5.40 -12.43 12.71
N GLY A 200 4.95 -11.88 11.58
CA GLY A 200 3.52 -11.72 11.28
C GLY A 200 2.77 -13.05 11.25
N VAL A 201 3.33 -14.06 10.58
CA VAL A 201 2.78 -15.43 10.54
C VAL A 201 2.75 -16.04 11.93
N PHE A 202 3.81 -15.90 12.70
CA PHE A 202 3.86 -16.42 14.08
C PHE A 202 2.73 -15.84 14.96
N VAL A 203 2.52 -14.52 14.89
CA VAL A 203 1.42 -13.86 15.61
C VAL A 203 0.06 -14.31 15.10
N ALA A 204 -0.13 -14.41 13.78
CA ALA A 204 -1.39 -14.85 13.18
C ALA A 204 -1.74 -16.29 13.58
N VAL A 205 -0.78 -17.21 13.55
CA VAL A 205 -0.96 -18.60 13.99
C VAL A 205 -1.32 -18.66 15.47
N LYS A 206 -0.68 -17.85 16.33
CA LYS A 206 -0.99 -17.82 17.75
C LYS A 206 -2.41 -17.29 18.02
N LEU A 207 -2.83 -16.24 17.33
CA LEU A 207 -4.17 -15.65 17.49
C LEU A 207 -5.26 -16.58 16.98
N LEU A 208 -5.09 -17.17 15.80
CA LEU A 208 -6.08 -18.05 15.19
C LEU A 208 -6.09 -19.44 15.85
N GLY A 209 -4.93 -19.98 16.18
CA GLY A 209 -4.80 -21.32 16.75
C GLY A 209 -5.36 -21.47 18.16
N TRP A 210 -5.36 -20.41 18.97
CA TRP A 210 -5.86 -20.45 20.36
C TRP A 210 -7.22 -19.77 20.56
N GLY A 211 -7.57 -18.75 19.77
CA GLY A 211 -8.87 -18.07 19.90
C GLY A 211 -10.01 -18.84 19.25
N VAL A 212 -9.82 -19.26 18.00
CA VAL A 212 -10.91 -19.82 17.18
C VAL A 212 -11.21 -21.27 17.52
N THR A 213 -10.19 -22.05 17.86
CA THR A 213 -10.33 -23.48 18.21
C THR A 213 -11.23 -23.67 19.43
N ASN A 214 -11.09 -22.84 20.47
CA ASN A 214 -11.89 -22.97 21.70
C ASN A 214 -13.35 -22.57 21.48
N ASP A 215 -13.61 -21.55 20.66
CA ASP A 215 -14.97 -21.11 20.35
C ASP A 215 -15.72 -22.14 19.48
N ILE A 216 -15.02 -22.79 18.55
CA ILE A 216 -15.61 -23.87 17.73
C ILE A 216 -15.92 -25.10 18.58
N TYR A 217 -15.03 -25.52 19.48
CA TYR A 217 -15.29 -26.66 20.38
C TYR A 217 -16.38 -26.40 21.42
N ALA A 218 -16.61 -25.14 21.81
CA ALA A 218 -17.71 -24.78 22.70
C ALA A 218 -19.06 -24.85 21.99
N HIS A 219 -19.15 -24.33 20.75
CA HIS A 219 -20.39 -24.36 19.96
C HIS A 219 -20.84 -25.79 19.58
N GLU A 220 -19.92 -26.71 19.33
CA GLU A 220 -20.27 -28.11 18.99
C GLU A 220 -20.85 -28.89 20.17
N LYS A 221 -20.53 -28.52 21.42
CA LYS A 221 -21.08 -29.18 22.62
C LYS A 221 -22.50 -28.74 22.96
N ASP A 222 -22.88 -27.52 22.58
CA ASP A 222 -24.19 -26.95 22.91
C ASP A 222 -25.29 -27.34 21.89
N GLU A 223 -24.92 -27.76 20.67
CA GLU A 223 -25.88 -28.20 19.62
C GLU A 223 -26.29 -29.67 19.72
N VAL A 224 -25.56 -30.52 20.45
CA VAL A 224 -25.93 -31.94 20.63
C VAL A 224 -26.97 -32.08 21.75
N VAL A 225 -28.21 -31.66 21.47
CA VAL A 225 -29.39 -31.97 22.29
C VAL A 225 -29.84 -33.40 21.95
N PRO A 226 -30.01 -34.32 22.92
CA PRO A 226 -30.50 -35.67 22.64
C PRO A 226 -31.96 -35.60 22.18
N ILE A 227 -32.22 -36.10 20.97
CA ILE A 227 -33.57 -36.17 20.37
C ILE A 227 -34.41 -37.18 21.20
N PRO A 228 -35.57 -36.77 21.77
CA PRO A 228 -36.48 -37.71 22.42
C PRO A 228 -37.18 -38.58 21.36
N PRO A 229 -37.51 -39.85 21.65
CA PRO A 229 -38.14 -40.74 20.67
C PRO A 229 -39.56 -40.23 20.37
N GLY A 230 -39.76 -39.67 19.18
CA GLY A 230 -41.04 -39.14 18.71
C GLY A 230 -41.81 -40.16 17.86
N ASP A 231 -43.07 -40.39 18.26
CA ASP A 231 -44.04 -41.26 17.58
C ASP A 231 -44.32 -40.85 16.13
N MET A 232 -44.38 -41.86 15.28
CA MET A 232 -44.66 -41.77 13.84
C MET A 232 -46.17 -41.94 13.62
N THR A 233 -46.88 -40.88 13.18
CA THR A 233 -48.21 -41.03 12.58
C THR A 233 -48.29 -40.32 11.23
N CYS A 234 -49.08 -40.94 10.37
CA CYS A 234 -49.01 -40.95 8.92
C CYS A 234 -50.21 -40.17 8.37
N GLU A 235 -50.01 -39.24 7.44
CA GLU A 235 -51.12 -38.77 6.58
C GLU A 235 -50.67 -38.77 5.12
N THR A 236 -51.40 -39.56 4.33
CA THR A 236 -51.21 -39.79 2.91
C THR A 236 -52.41 -39.22 2.15
N GLY A 237 -52.13 -38.32 1.19
CA GLY A 237 -52.77 -38.30 -0.12
C GLY A 237 -54.06 -37.49 -0.32
N GLU A 238 -53.98 -36.46 -1.15
CA GLU A 238 -55.09 -36.07 -2.03
C GLU A 238 -54.55 -35.64 -3.42
N LYS A 239 -55.04 -36.34 -4.46
CA LYS A 239 -54.66 -36.19 -5.89
C LYS A 239 -55.62 -35.23 -6.59
N ILE A 240 -55.06 -34.33 -7.40
CA ILE A 240 -55.78 -33.46 -8.36
C ILE A 240 -56.12 -34.29 -9.61
N THR A 241 -57.38 -34.22 -10.05
CA THR A 241 -57.94 -34.85 -11.25
C THR A 241 -57.79 -33.97 -12.49
N GLU A 242 -57.41 -34.59 -13.62
CA GLU A 242 -57.21 -33.98 -14.94
C GLU A 242 -58.31 -34.43 -15.92
N ASP A 243 -58.76 -33.48 -16.74
CA ASP A 243 -59.83 -33.50 -17.75
C ASP A 243 -59.77 -34.62 -18.81
N ARG A 244 -60.95 -35.13 -19.22
CA ARG A 244 -61.19 -35.75 -20.54
C ARG A 244 -62.70 -35.82 -20.88
N HIS A 245 -63.10 -35.16 -21.99
CA HIS A 245 -64.13 -35.49 -23.02
C HIS A 245 -65.38 -36.29 -22.57
N ASP A 246 -66.63 -35.86 -22.78
CA ASP A 246 -67.30 -35.34 -24.00
C ASP A 246 -68.57 -34.55 -23.63
#